data_AF-A0A5E7GPI1-F1
#
_entry.id   AF-A0A5E7GPI1-F1
#
_cell.length_a   1.000
_cell.length_b   1.000
_cell.length_c   1.000
_cell.angle_alpha   90.00
_cell.angle_beta   90.00
_cell.angle_gamma   90.00
#
_symmetry.space_group_name_H-M   'P 1'
#
loop_
_entity.id
_entity.type
_entity.pdbx_description
1 polymer ?
#
loop_
_entity_poly.entity_id
_entity_poly.type
_entity_poly.pdbx_seq_one_letter_code
_entity_poly.pdbx_strand_id
1 'polypeptide(L)' 'MRLRAKLMRSLCETIRAWELPQKDAAQRLGISQPRLNDVLNGKIDKFSLDALVNLSAAARLEVDICFPSGPLQWA' A
#
# COMPACT_ATOMS: atom_id res chain seq x y z
N MET A 1 13.10 1.39 3.70
CA MET A 1 11.92 2.26 3.96
C MET A 1 11.27 2.85 2.71
N ARG A 2 12.01 3.27 1.67
CA ARG A 2 11.43 3.98 0.52
C ARG A 2 10.34 3.21 -0.27
N LEU A 3 10.57 1.93 -0.57
CA LEU A 3 9.60 1.11 -1.32
C LEU A 3 8.27 0.93 -0.55
N ARG A 4 8.35 0.49 0.72
CA ARG A 4 7.16 0.35 1.58
C ARG A 4 6.39 1.66 1.72
N ALA A 5 7.10 2.78 1.89
CA ALA A 5 6.46 4.09 2.03
C ALA A 5 5.74 4.52 0.74
N LYS A 6 6.34 4.27 -0.43
CA LYS A 6 5.71 4.56 -1.72
C LYS A 6 4.46 3.71 -1.92
N LEU A 7 4.57 2.40 -1.67
CA LEU A 7 3.44 1.47 -1.83
C LEU A 7 2.29 1.79 -0.86
N MET A 8 2.60 2.08 0.40
CA MET A 8 1.60 2.47 1.40
C MET A 8 0.87 3.75 0.99
N ARG A 9 1.59 4.74 0.43
CA ARG A 9 0.98 5.98 -0.04
C ARG A 9 0.00 5.72 -1.18
N SER A 10 0.43 5.01 -2.23
CA SER A 10 -0.44 4.68 -3.37
C SER A 10 -1.65 3.84 -2.96
N LEU A 11 -1.47 2.92 -2.01
CA LEU A 11 -2.58 2.16 -1.43
C LEU A 11 -3.56 3.08 -0.69
N CYS A 12 -3.08 4.00 0.16
CA CYS A 12 -3.93 4.96 0.85
C CYS A 12 -4.72 5.87 -0.12
N GLU A 13 -4.06 6.36 -1.17
CA GLU A 13 -4.69 7.17 -2.22
C GLU A 13 -5.80 6.38 -2.92
N THR A 14 -5.52 5.12 -3.29
CA THR A 14 -6.50 4.22 -3.92
C THR A 14 -7.71 3.99 -3.03
N ILE A 15 -7.50 3.69 -1.74
CA ILE A 15 -8.59 3.45 -0.80
C ILE A 15 -9.44 4.71 -0.60
N ARG A 16 -8.81 5.89 -0.50
CA ARG A 16 -9.53 7.16 -0.32
C ARG A 16 -10.37 7.52 -1.56
N ALA A 17 -9.89 7.18 -2.75
CA ALA A 17 -10.61 7.39 -4.00
C ALA A 17 -11.87 6.52 -4.17
N TRP A 18 -12.08 5.51 -3.31
CA TRP A 18 -13.32 4.74 -3.33
C TRP A 18 -14.51 5.50 -2.74
N GLU A 19 -14.27 6.56 -1.96
CA GLU A 19 -15.32 7.35 -1.29
C GLU A 19 -16.29 6.51 -0.44
N LEU A 20 -15.79 5.37 0.06
CA LEU A 20 -16.54 4.45 0.90
C LEU A 20 -16.36 4.75 2.39
N PRO A 21 -17.37 4.44 3.23
CA PRO A 21 -17.16 4.34 4.67
C PRO A 21 -16.03 3.35 4.99
N GLN A 22 -15.25 3.63 6.05
CA GLN A 22 -14.11 2.78 6.42
C GLN A 22 -14.51 1.32 6.66
N LYS A 23 -15.70 1.06 7.17
CA LYS A 23 -16.22 -0.31 7.35
C LYS A 23 -16.31 -1.08 6.03
N ASP A 24 -16.79 -0.41 4.98
CA ASP A 24 -17.03 -1.02 3.68
C ASP A 24 -15.71 -1.16 2.91
N ALA A 25 -14.80 -0.18 3.05
CA ALA A 25 -13.44 -0.29 2.53
C ALA A 25 -12.66 -1.45 3.19
N ALA A 26 -12.83 -1.65 4.50
CA ALA A 26 -12.21 -2.75 5.24
C ALA A 26 -12.76 -4.10 4.76
N GLN A 27 -14.09 -4.20 4.58
CA GLN A 27 -14.72 -5.39 4.03
C GLN A 27 -14.25 -5.70 2.61
N ARG A 28 -14.17 -4.68 1.74
CA ARG A 28 -13.68 -4.81 0.36
C ARG A 28 -12.24 -5.31 0.30
N LEU A 29 -11.40 -4.88 1.23
CA LEU A 29 -10.01 -5.34 1.38
C LEU A 29 -9.88 -6.69 2.11
N GLY A 30 -10.97 -7.24 2.67
CA GLY A 30 -10.93 -8.47 3.46
C GLY A 30 -10.16 -8.33 4.78
N ILE A 31 -10.12 -7.13 5.37
CA ILE A 31 -9.42 -6.86 6.63
C ILE A 31 -10.33 -6.27 7.69
N SER A 32 -9.85 -6.23 8.94
CA SER A 32 -10.54 -5.53 10.02
C SER A 32 -10.44 -4.01 9.89
N GLN A 33 -11.43 -3.28 10.41
CA GLN A 33 -11.40 -1.82 10.46
C GLN A 33 -10.17 -1.24 11.19
N PRO A 34 -9.72 -1.77 12.35
CA PRO A 34 -8.50 -1.28 12.99
C PRO A 34 -7.26 -1.40 12.10
N ARG A 35 -7.14 -2.49 11.33
CA ARG A 35 -6.04 -2.70 10.39
C ARG A 35 -6.12 -1.70 9.23
N LEU A 36 -7.32 -1.45 8.69
CA LEU A 36 -7.53 -0.39 7.71
C LEU A 36 -7.11 0.97 8.26
N ASN A 37 -7.49 1.30 9.49
CA ASN A 37 -7.13 2.55 10.13
C ASN A 37 -5.62 2.70 10.29
N ASP A 38 -4.91 1.62 10.63
CA ASP A 38 -3.44 1.62 10.67
C ASP A 38 -2.83 1.90 9.28
N VAL A 39 -3.43 1.40 8.18
CA VAL A 39 -3.03 1.75 6.80
C VAL A 39 -3.27 3.23 6.53
N LEU A 40 -4.51 3.72 6.73
CA LEU A 40 -4.89 5.10 6.38
C LEU A 40 -4.15 6.17 7.19
N ASN A 41 -3.69 5.84 8.39
CA ASN A 41 -2.85 6.70 9.24
C ASN A 41 -1.35 6.54 8.98
N GLY A 42 -0.93 5.74 7.99
CA GLY A 42 0.48 5.64 7.62
C GLY A 42 1.35 4.90 8.64
N LYS A 43 0.80 3.99 9.46
CA LYS A 43 1.56 3.23 10.47
C LYS A 43 2.43 2.14 9.83
N ILE A 44 3.41 2.55 9.03
CA ILE A 44 4.23 1.70 8.17
C ILE A 44 5.01 0.60 8.92
N ASP A 45 5.36 0.82 10.17
CA ASP A 45 6.09 -0.14 11.00
C ASP A 45 5.25 -1.39 11.33
N LYS A 46 3.93 -1.30 11.21
CA LYS A 46 3.01 -2.43 11.39
C LYS A 46 2.86 -3.31 10.13
N PHE A 47 3.45 -2.89 9.01
CA PHE A 47 3.26 -3.57 7.72
C PHE A 47 4.61 -3.96 7.10
N SER A 48 4.74 -5.27 6.84
CA SER A 48 5.78 -5.79 5.95
C SER A 48 5.51 -5.34 4.51
N LEU A 49 6.52 -5.46 3.64
CA LEU A 49 6.33 -5.20 2.21
C LEU A 49 5.29 -6.16 1.62
N ASP A 50 5.39 -7.45 1.96
CA ASP A 50 4.43 -8.48 1.55
C ASP A 50 2.99 -8.13 1.95
N ALA A 51 2.77 -7.67 3.19
CA ALA A 51 1.43 -7.26 3.62
C ALA A 51 0.88 -6.10 2.78
N LEU A 52 1.73 -5.14 2.40
CA LEU A 52 1.32 -4.03 1.53
C LEU A 52 1.04 -4.49 0.10
N VAL A 53 1.81 -5.45 -0.43
CA VAL A 53 1.56 -6.06 -1.75
C VAL A 53 0.22 -6.79 -1.75
N ASN A 54 -0.06 -7.61 -0.74
CA ASN A 54 -1.32 -8.33 -0.60
C ASN A 54 -2.53 -7.40 -0.49
N LEU A 55 -2.40 -6.30 0.27
CA LEU A 55 -3.45 -5.27 0.34
C LEU A 55 -3.62 -4.51 -0.98
N SER A 56 -2.54 -4.26 -1.70
CA SER A 56 -2.59 -3.62 -3.03
C SER A 56 -3.30 -4.51 -4.04
N ALA A 57 -3.03 -5.81 -4.02
CA ALA A 57 -3.75 -6.79 -4.84
C ALA A 57 -5.24 -6.83 -4.50
N ALA A 58 -5.61 -6.84 -3.21
CA ALA A 58 -7.01 -6.75 -2.77
C ALA A 58 -7.68 -5.43 -3.20
N ALA A 59 -6.91 -4.34 -3.26
CA ALA A 59 -7.36 -3.05 -3.75
C ALA A 59 -7.47 -2.96 -5.29
N ARG A 60 -7.04 -4.01 -6.02
CA ARG A 60 -6.85 -4.00 -7.48
C ARG A 60 -5.90 -2.88 -7.96
N LEU A 61 -4.93 -2.52 -7.12
CA LEU A 61 -3.86 -1.60 -7.46
C LEU A 61 -2.75 -2.36 -8.19
N GLU A 62 -2.45 -1.96 -9.42
CA GLU A 62 -1.29 -2.48 -10.15
C GLU A 62 0.02 -1.97 -9.53
N VAL A 63 0.97 -2.87 -9.32
CA VAL A 63 2.26 -2.58 -8.69
C VAL A 63 3.36 -3.11 -9.58
N ASP A 64 4.26 -2.22 -10.00
CA ASP A 64 5.49 -2.56 -10.71
C ASP A 64 6.72 -2.20 -9.88
N ILE A 65 7.75 -3.04 -9.95
CA ILE A 65 9.05 -2.79 -9.31
C ILE A 65 10.10 -2.75 -10.40
N CYS A 66 10.48 -1.54 -10.78
CA CYS A 66 11.57 -1.31 -11.72
C CYS A 66 12.86 -0.95 -10.95
N PHE A 67 13.95 -1.61 -11.31
CA PHE A 67 15.29 -1.20 -10.93
C PHE A 67 15.86 -0.32 -12.03
N PRO A 68 16.39 0.87 -11.71
CA PRO A 68 17.00 1.73 -12.72
C PRO A 68 18.16 0.98 -13.37
N SER A 69 17.99 0.61 -14.63
CA SER A 69 19.01 0.00 -15.48
C SER A 69 19.76 1.12 -16.22
N GLY A 70 20.45 1.96 -15.46
CA GLY A 70 21.48 2.86 -15.99
C GLY A 70 22.87 2.25 -15.74
N PRO A 71 23.91 2.60 -16.52
CA PRO A 71 25.25 2.13 -16.23
C PRO A 71 25.60 2.51 -14.78
N LEU A 72 25.96 1.51 -13.97
CA LEU A 72 26.47 1.73 -12.62
C LEU A 72 27.78 2.52 -12.77
N GLN A 73 27.70 3.85 -12.64
CA GLN A 73 28.88 4.69 -12.47
C GLN A 73 29.31 4.55 -11.01
N TRP A 74 29.96 3.43 -10.68
CA TRP A 74 30.88 3.43 -9.54
C TRP A 74 32.09 4.23 -10.00
N ALA A 75 32.18 5.48 -9.54
CA ALA A 75 33.43 6.22 -9.51
C ALA A 75 34.02 6.09 -8.11
#